data_AF-A0A1Q6RNP5-F1
#
_entry.id   AF-A0A1Q6RNP5-F1
#
_cell.length_a   1.000
_cell.length_b   1.000
_cell.length_c   1.000
_cell.angle_alpha   90.00
_cell.angle_beta   90.00
_cell.angle_gamma   90.00
#
_symmetry.space_group_name_H-M   'P 1'
#
loop_
_entity.id
_entity.type
_entity.pdbx_description
1 polymer ?
#
loop_
_entity_poly.entity_id
_entity_poly.type
_entity_poly.pdbx_seq_one_letter_code
_entity_poly.pdbx_strand_id
1 'polypeptide(L)' 'MQQVKRTHAVRCPVCGKGRVIDAAADVDPGRLHLYGPEHADKAELFSKCPKCGLQIGISFEKAGHS' A
#
# COMPACT_ATOMS: atom_id res chain seq x y z
N MET A 1 -12.62 -9.34 24.21
CA MET A 1 -12.85 -9.57 22.77
C MET A 1 -11.94 -8.61 22.03
N GLN A 2 -10.98 -9.11 21.24
CA GLN A 2 -10.06 -8.22 20.51
C GLN A 2 -10.90 -7.37 19.55
N GLN A 3 -10.84 -6.05 19.70
CA GLN A 3 -11.43 -5.13 18.74
C GLN A 3 -10.73 -5.39 17.41
N VAL A 4 -11.37 -6.16 16.53
CA VAL A 4 -10.87 -6.41 15.18
C VAL A 4 -10.89 -5.06 14.50
N LYS A 5 -9.74 -4.36 14.52
CA LYS A 5 -9.58 -3.11 13.80
C LYS A 5 -9.94 -3.42 12.35
N ARG A 6 -11.00 -2.79 11.85
CA ARG A 6 -11.43 -2.97 10.47
C ARG A 6 -10.28 -2.52 9.59
N THR A 7 -9.77 -3.40 8.75
CA THR A 7 -8.78 -3.08 7.74
C THR A 7 -9.35 -3.38 6.37
N HIS A 8 -8.81 -2.72 5.34
CA HIS A 8 -9.13 -3.01 3.96
C HIS A 8 -7.85 -3.44 3.22
N ALA A 9 -8.02 -4.43 2.33
CA ALA A 9 -6.92 -5.00 1.58
C ALA A 9 -6.48 -4.04 0.48
N VAL A 10 -5.22 -3.61 0.56
CA VAL A 10 -4.58 -2.83 -0.50
C VAL A 10 -3.96 -3.81 -1.51
N ARG A 11 -4.41 -3.70 -2.76
CA ARG A 11 -4.05 -4.65 -3.81
C ARG A 11 -2.90 -4.14 -4.66
N CYS A 12 -2.17 -5.10 -5.23
CA CYS A 12 -1.06 -4.86 -6.12
C CYS A 12 -1.52 -4.03 -7.33
N PRO A 13 -0.89 -2.87 -7.60
CA PRO A 13 -1.29 -2.01 -8.72
C PRO A 13 -0.97 -2.65 -10.08
N VAL A 14 -0.06 -3.63 -10.13
CA VAL A 14 0.36 -4.26 -11.38
C VAL A 14 -0.58 -5.41 -11.78
N CYS A 15 -0.88 -6.34 -10.86
CA CYS A 15 -1.68 -7.52 -11.19
C CYS A 15 -3.14 -7.44 -10.73
N GLY A 16 -3.50 -6.47 -9.90
CA GLY A 16 -4.86 -6.28 -9.33
C GLY A 16 -5.34 -7.36 -8.36
N LYS A 17 -4.58 -8.45 -8.20
CA LYS A 17 -5.01 -9.67 -7.48
C LYS A 17 -4.30 -9.87 -6.14
N GLY A 18 -3.01 -9.57 -6.08
CA GLY A 18 -2.22 -9.79 -4.86
C GLY A 18 -2.54 -8.77 -3.79
N ARG A 19 -2.84 -9.21 -2.57
CA ARG A 19 -2.85 -8.34 -1.39
C ARG A 19 -1.41 -7.99 -1.03
N VAL A 20 -1.10 -6.70 -0.98
CA VAL A 20 0.26 -6.21 -0.67
C VAL A 20 0.37 -5.84 0.81
N ILE A 21 -0.63 -5.12 1.32
CA ILE A 21 -0.79 -4.77 2.74
C ILE A 21 -2.28 -4.67 3.09
N ASP A 22 -2.59 -4.51 4.37
CA ASP A 22 -3.90 -4.12 4.87
C ASP A 22 -3.78 -2.71 5.48
N ALA A 23 -4.63 -1.78 5.05
CA ALA A 23 -4.71 -0.44 5.61
C ALA A 23 -5.87 -0.36 6.62
N ALA A 24 -5.72 0.44 7.67
CA ALA A 24 -6.82 0.66 8.61
C ALA A 24 -8.01 1.32 7.89
N ALA A 25 -9.24 1.01 8.31
CA ALA A 25 -10.46 1.48 7.64
C ALA A 25 -10.62 3.01 7.65
N ASP A 26 -9.99 3.68 8.61
CA ASP A 26 -9.98 5.14 8.76
C ASP A 26 -8.82 5.83 8.03
N VAL A 27 -7.92 5.08 7.37
CA VAL A 27 -6.88 5.68 6.54
C VAL A 27 -7.52 6.21 5.26
N ASP A 28 -7.37 7.52 5.05
CA ASP A 28 -7.70 8.14 3.78
C ASP A 28 -6.88 7.49 2.65
N PRO A 29 -7.53 6.97 1.59
CA PRO A 29 -6.84 6.28 0.52
C PRO A 29 -5.90 7.19 -0.29
N GLY A 30 -6.12 8.51 -0.28
CA GLY A 30 -5.21 9.49 -0.87
C GLY A 30 -3.87 9.58 -0.14
N ARG A 31 -3.81 9.16 1.13
CA ARG A 31 -2.56 9.12 1.90
C ARG A 31 -1.65 7.95 1.59
N LEU A 32 -2.07 6.97 0.79
CA LEU A 32 -1.28 5.78 0.51
C LEU A 32 -1.11 5.60 -1.00
N HIS A 33 0.13 5.70 -1.48
CA HIS A 33 0.44 5.46 -2.89
C HIS A 33 1.23 4.18 -3.08
N LEU A 34 0.85 3.42 -4.11
CA LEU A 34 1.54 2.19 -4.50
C LEU A 34 2.15 2.37 -5.88
N TYR A 35 3.41 1.99 -6.00
CA TYR A 35 4.18 2.10 -7.22
C TYR A 35 4.59 0.72 -7.73
N GLY A 36 4.43 0.53 -9.04
CA GLY A 36 5.08 -0.57 -9.72
C GLY A 36 6.61 -0.39 -9.77
N PRO A 37 7.36 -1.40 -10.24
CA PRO A 37 8.81 -1.34 -10.34
C PRO A 37 9.36 -0.12 -11.09
N GLU A 38 8.62 0.36 -12.10
CA GLU A 38 9.01 1.51 -12.93
C GLU A 38 9.03 2.86 -12.19
N HIS A 39 8.38 2.95 -11.03
CA HIS A 39 8.31 4.16 -10.21
C HIS A 39 8.76 3.90 -8.77
N ALA A 40 9.62 2.89 -8.59
CA ALA A 40 10.14 2.48 -7.29
C ALA A 40 10.93 3.60 -6.59
N ASP A 41 11.48 4.56 -7.34
CA ASP A 41 12.23 5.72 -6.82
C ASP A 41 11.40 6.64 -5.90
N LYS A 42 10.07 6.62 -6.03
CA LYS A 42 9.13 7.45 -5.25
C LYS A 42 8.70 6.80 -3.93
N ALA A 43 9.11 5.56 -3.71
CA ALA A 43 8.65 4.76 -2.58
C ALA A 43 9.55 4.94 -1.35
N GLU A 44 8.92 4.91 -0.18
CA GLU A 44 9.60 4.94 1.12
C GLU A 44 9.73 3.52 1.71
N LEU A 45 8.84 2.62 1.31
CA LEU A 45 8.80 1.23 1.73
C LEU A 45 8.61 0.31 0.51
N PHE A 46 9.05 -0.93 0.64
CA PHE A 46 8.88 -1.94 -0.42
C PHE A 46 8.27 -3.22 0.15
N SER A 47 7.36 -3.82 -0.62
CA SER A 47 6.79 -5.14 -0.34
C SER A 47 6.70 -5.95 -1.63
N LYS A 48 6.89 -7.26 -1.54
CA LYS A 48 6.78 -8.15 -2.70
C LYS A 48 5.35 -8.62 -2.86
N CYS A 49 4.81 -8.51 -4.07
CA CYS A 49 3.49 -9.05 -4.36
C CYS A 49 3.51 -10.58 -4.26
N PRO A 50 2.66 -11.21 -3.42
CA PRO A 50 2.61 -12.67 -3.28
C PRO A 50 2.00 -13.40 -4.49
N LYS A 51 1.44 -12.66 -5.48
CA LYS A 51 0.80 -13.25 -6.66
C LYS A 51 1.64 -13.15 -7.92
N CYS A 52 2.22 -11.99 -8.24
CA CYS A 52 3.06 -11.84 -9.44
C CYS A 52 4.56 -11.80 -9.12
N GLY A 53 4.95 -11.75 -7.85
CA GLY A 53 6.36 -11.73 -7.44
C GLY A 53 7.08 -10.40 -7.66
N LEU A 54 6.42 -9.39 -8.23
CA LEU A 54 7.02 -8.06 -8.43
C LEU A 54 7.16 -7.31 -7.10
N GLN A 55 8.23 -6.52 -7.00
CA GLN A 55 8.42 -5.58 -5.90
C GLN A 55 7.52 -4.36 -6.11
N ILE A 56 6.76 -4.01 -5.07
CA ILE A 56 5.80 -2.91 -5.05
C ILE A 56 6.31 -1.87 -4.06
N GLY A 57 6.48 -0.64 -4.54
CA GLY A 57 6.82 0.52 -3.72
C GLY A 57 5.58 1.06 -3.03
N ILE A 58 5.76 1.58 -1.82
CA ILE A 58 4.70 2.18 -1.00
C ILE A 58 5.24 3.52 -0.47
N SER A 59 4.45 4.59 -0.59
CA SER A 59 4.74 5.87 0.06
C SER A 59 3.50 6.39 0.76
N PHE A 60 3.71 7.26 1.75
CA PHE A 60 2.62 7.97 2.40
C PHE A 60 2.59 9.42 1.92
N GLU A 61 1.39 9.98 1.72
CA GLU A 61 1.27 11.42 1.53
C GLU A 61 1.77 12.10 2.81
N LYS A 62 2.80 12.92 2.69
CA LYS A 62 3.30 13.70 3.81
C LYS A 62 2.18 14.65 4.21
N ALA A 63 1.63 14.45 5.42
CA ALA A 63 0.73 15.43 6.00
C ALA A 63 1.48 16.76 6.00
N GLY A 64 1.00 17.73 5.21
CA GLY A 64 1.50 19.09 5.27
C GLY A 64 1.23 19.60 6.69
N HIS A 65 2.25 19.60 7.54
CA HIS A 65 2.25 20.48 8.71
C HIS A 65 2.45 21.89 8.17
N SER A 66 1.34 22.58 7.90
CA SER A 66 1.28 24.04 7.91
C SER A 66 1.10 24.52 9.35
#